data_AF-A0A519XX27-F1
#
_entry.id   AF-A0A519XX27-F1
#
_cell.length_a   1.000
_cell.length_b   1.000
_cell.length_c   1.000
_cell.angle_alpha   90.00
_cell.angle_beta   90.00
_cell.angle_gamma   90.00
#
_symmetry.space_group_name_H-M   'P 1'
#
loop_
_entity.id
_entity.type
_entity.pdbx_description
1 polymer ?
#
loop_
_entity_poly.entity_id
_entity_poly.type
_entity_poly.pdbx_seq_one_letter_code
_entity_poly.pdbx_strand_id
1 'polypeptide(L)'
;MRFLLPALASGLLGLAGSQPALGQVLPYDATSSAAASRAAQRYAASTQAESHLLNGREYVNPAPAYVLGTPFFGASRPQRGTVAYDGGYFAQVPLLYEQAQDQVILFDSVRNVNIQLVSDKVDAFTLGTHQFLRLRPDSTAALPTGFYELLVDGPARLLAMGTVVFLLAYATAFMET
;
A
#
# COMPACT_ATOMS: atom_id res chain seq x y z
N MET A 1 -51.27 -36.63 -86.68
CA MET A 1 -50.91 -38.05 -86.44
C MET A 1 -49.97 -38.12 -85.25
N ARG A 2 -50.36 -38.93 -84.23
CA ARG A 2 -49.54 -39.69 -83.24
C ARG A 2 -48.60 -38.89 -82.31
N PHE A 3 -48.98 -38.67 -81.04
CA PHE A 3 -48.76 -39.54 -79.85
C PHE A 3 -47.28 -39.83 -79.53
N LEU A 4 -46.75 -39.32 -78.41
CA LEU A 4 -46.31 -40.14 -77.26
C LEU A 4 -45.86 -39.29 -76.05
N LEU A 5 -46.09 -39.87 -74.86
CA LEU A 5 -45.96 -39.38 -73.48
C LEU A 5 -44.52 -39.64 -72.92
N PRO A 6 -44.19 -39.35 -71.63
CA PRO A 6 -43.06 -38.51 -71.21
C PRO A 6 -41.93 -39.29 -70.49
N ALA A 7 -40.89 -38.57 -70.05
CA ALA A 7 -40.14 -38.72 -68.79
C ALA A 7 -38.65 -38.43 -68.98
N LEU A 8 -38.08 -37.53 -68.16
CA LEU A 8 -37.15 -37.90 -67.09
C LEU A 8 -36.58 -36.65 -66.40
N ALA A 9 -36.49 -36.78 -65.08
CA ALA A 9 -36.00 -35.82 -64.12
C ALA A 9 -34.52 -35.46 -64.33
N SER A 10 -34.16 -34.22 -63.95
CA SER A 10 -32.89 -33.90 -63.30
C SER A 10 -32.97 -32.52 -62.65
N GLY A 11 -32.43 -32.43 -61.45
CA GLY A 11 -32.69 -31.35 -60.50
C GLY A 11 -32.03 -30.02 -60.81
N LEU A 12 -32.46 -29.01 -60.06
CA LEU A 12 -31.75 -27.76 -59.81
C LEU A 12 -32.30 -27.19 -58.50
N LEU A 13 -31.59 -27.35 -57.38
CA LEU A 13 -30.69 -26.34 -56.79
C LEU A 13 -31.36 -25.01 -56.42
N GLY A 14 -31.66 -24.89 -55.13
CA GLY A 14 -31.55 -23.73 -54.24
C GLY A 14 -31.78 -22.30 -54.76
N LEU A 15 -32.69 -21.60 -54.08
CA LEU A 15 -32.57 -20.18 -53.78
C LEU A 15 -33.19 -19.93 -52.39
N ALA A 16 -32.40 -20.15 -51.35
CA ALA A 16 -32.64 -19.55 -50.05
C ALA A 16 -32.32 -18.06 -50.18
N GLY A 17 -33.33 -17.21 -50.05
CA GLY A 17 -33.13 -15.76 -49.99
C GLY A 17 -32.24 -15.42 -48.79
N SER A 18 -31.07 -14.85 -49.05
CA SER A 18 -30.20 -14.28 -48.03
C SER A 18 -30.87 -13.03 -47.47
N GLN A 19 -31.33 -13.10 -46.21
CA GLN A 19 -31.53 -11.88 -45.44
C GLN A 19 -30.14 -11.26 -45.20
N PRO A 20 -29.89 -9.99 -45.52
CA PRO A 20 -28.68 -9.34 -45.05
C PRO A 20 -28.75 -9.32 -43.52
N ALA A 21 -27.85 -10.07 -42.89
CA ALA A 21 -27.57 -9.88 -41.48
C ALA A 21 -27.05 -8.45 -41.32
N LEU A 22 -27.86 -7.57 -40.71
CA LEU A 22 -27.39 -6.27 -40.30
C LEU A 22 -26.30 -6.50 -39.25
N GLY A 23 -25.04 -6.32 -39.63
CA GLY A 23 -23.94 -6.23 -38.69
C GLY A 23 -24.26 -5.09 -37.72
N GLN A 24 -24.30 -5.38 -36.43
CA GLN A 24 -24.44 -4.34 -35.42
C GLN A 24 -23.22 -3.43 -35.54
N VAL A 25 -23.43 -2.18 -35.96
CA VAL A 25 -22.42 -1.14 -35.82
C VAL A 25 -22.22 -0.96 -34.32
N LEU A 26 -21.12 -1.47 -33.79
CA LEU A 26 -20.69 -1.15 -32.43
C LEU A 26 -20.56 0.38 -32.40
N PRO A 27 -21.38 1.09 -31.61
CA PRO A 27 -21.16 2.51 -31.49
C PRO A 27 -19.75 2.66 -30.94
N TYR A 28 -18.91 3.45 -31.62
CA TYR A 28 -17.69 3.97 -31.05
C TYR A 28 -18.13 4.93 -29.94
N ASP A 29 -18.55 4.34 -28.82
CA ASP A 29 -19.34 5.00 -27.80
C ASP A 29 -18.43 5.93 -27.03
N ALA A 30 -18.76 7.21 -26.96
CA ALA A 30 -18.14 8.16 -26.03
C ALA A 30 -18.14 7.64 -24.58
N THR A 31 -19.06 6.73 -24.25
CA THR A 31 -19.11 5.99 -22.99
C THR A 31 -17.92 5.05 -22.80
N SER A 32 -17.43 4.39 -23.86
CA SER A 32 -16.26 3.50 -23.82
C SER A 32 -14.95 4.28 -23.67
N SER A 33 -14.80 5.42 -24.35
CA SER A 33 -13.64 6.31 -24.20
C SER A 33 -13.66 7.06 -22.86
N ALA A 34 -14.84 7.44 -22.35
CA ALA A 34 -15.00 8.01 -21.01
C ALA A 34 -14.77 6.97 -19.90
N ALA A 35 -15.15 5.71 -20.09
CA ALA A 35 -14.84 4.64 -19.15
C ALA A 35 -13.32 4.36 -19.11
N ALA A 36 -12.68 4.32 -20.28
CA ALA A 36 -11.23 4.17 -20.39
C ALA A 36 -10.48 5.35 -19.74
N SER A 37 -10.92 6.59 -19.95
CA SER A 37 -10.29 7.76 -19.33
C SER A 37 -10.46 7.78 -17.82
N ARG A 38 -11.63 7.41 -17.29
CA ARG A 38 -11.86 7.25 -15.83
C ARG A 38 -11.00 6.15 -15.23
N ALA A 39 -10.84 5.02 -15.92
CA ALA A 39 -9.95 3.95 -15.48
C ALA A 39 -8.49 4.40 -15.46
N ALA A 40 -8.03 5.09 -16.51
CA ALA A 40 -6.68 5.65 -16.58
C ALA A 40 -6.43 6.71 -15.49
N GLN A 41 -7.41 7.58 -15.22
CA GLN A 41 -7.32 8.57 -14.15
C GLN A 41 -7.23 7.92 -12.76
N ARG A 42 -8.03 6.88 -12.51
CA ARG A 42 -7.95 6.12 -11.25
C ARG A 42 -6.61 5.42 -11.09
N TYR A 43 -6.12 4.80 -12.16
CA TYR A 43 -4.82 4.14 -12.16
C TYR A 43 -3.70 5.15 -11.91
N ALA A 44 -3.70 6.28 -12.62
CA ALA A 44 -2.72 7.35 -12.41
C ALA A 44 -2.76 7.87 -10.97
N ALA A 45 -3.95 8.10 -10.41
CA ALA A 45 -4.12 8.54 -9.03
C ALA A 45 -3.61 7.49 -8.02
N SER A 46 -3.90 6.21 -8.20
CA SER A 46 -3.43 5.13 -7.31
C SER A 46 -1.93 4.93 -7.40
N THR A 47 -1.37 4.90 -8.62
CA THR A 47 0.07 4.71 -8.82
C THR A 47 0.86 5.92 -8.33
N GLN A 48 0.34 7.13 -8.51
CA GLN A 48 0.95 8.33 -7.96
C GLN A 48 0.97 8.27 -6.43
N ALA A 49 -0.16 7.96 -5.79
CA ALA A 49 -0.24 7.84 -4.33
C ALA A 49 0.71 6.76 -3.78
N GLU A 50 0.78 5.58 -4.41
CA GLU A 50 1.74 4.53 -4.07
C GLU A 50 3.19 4.98 -4.26
N SER A 51 3.49 5.69 -5.35
CA SER A 51 4.84 6.23 -5.60
C SER A 51 5.25 7.27 -4.57
N HIS A 52 4.31 8.05 -4.03
CA HIS A 52 4.60 9.00 -2.96
C HIS A 52 4.94 8.29 -1.66
N LEU A 53 4.22 7.22 -1.31
CA LEU A 53 4.47 6.49 -0.06
C LEU A 53 5.74 5.60 -0.12
N LEU A 54 6.05 5.05 -1.29
CA LEU A 54 7.15 4.10 -1.49
C LEU A 54 8.45 4.77 -1.98
N ASN A 55 8.75 5.97 -1.49
CA ASN A 55 9.95 6.75 -1.88
C ASN A 55 11.09 6.69 -0.84
N GLY A 56 10.95 5.86 0.18
CA GLY A 56 11.96 5.62 1.20
C GLY A 56 13.09 4.69 0.75
N ARG A 57 14.10 4.52 1.61
CA ARG A 57 15.16 3.53 1.42
C ARG A 57 14.73 2.17 1.95
N GLU A 58 15.32 1.10 1.47
CA GLU A 58 15.15 -0.21 2.10
C GLU A 58 15.69 -0.18 3.54
N TYR A 59 14.92 -0.71 4.48
CA TYR A 59 15.30 -0.81 5.88
C TYR A 59 16.22 -2.02 6.08
N VAL A 60 17.36 -1.78 6.72
CA VAL A 60 18.31 -2.81 7.16
C VAL A 60 18.35 -2.78 8.67
N ASN A 61 18.06 -3.91 9.32
CA ASN A 61 18.13 -4.00 10.77
C ASN A 61 19.58 -3.79 11.23
N PRO A 62 19.88 -2.72 12.00
CA PRO A 62 21.24 -2.43 12.44
C PRO A 62 21.69 -3.30 13.63
N ALA A 63 20.76 -4.02 14.26
CA ALA A 63 21.08 -4.83 15.44
C ALA A 63 22.02 -6.00 15.07
N PRO A 64 23.12 -6.20 15.82
CA PRO A 64 23.95 -7.39 15.69
C PRO A 64 23.14 -8.68 15.88
N ALA A 65 23.53 -9.76 15.19
CA ALA A 65 22.81 -11.03 15.21
C ALA A 65 22.66 -11.68 16.61
N TYR A 66 23.49 -11.27 17.58
CA TYR A 66 23.45 -11.76 18.96
C TYR A 66 22.48 -10.98 19.87
N VAL A 67 21.87 -9.90 19.38
CA VAL A 67 20.84 -9.16 20.13
C VAL A 67 19.53 -9.97 20.09
N LEU A 68 19.04 -10.36 21.26
CA LEU A 68 17.76 -11.05 21.41
C LEU A 68 16.60 -10.05 21.42
N GLY A 69 15.48 -10.44 20.81
CA GLY A 69 14.26 -9.62 20.72
C GLY A 69 14.12 -8.89 19.39
N THR A 70 13.20 -7.93 19.34
CA THR A 70 13.02 -7.07 18.17
C THR A 70 13.00 -5.61 18.57
N PRO A 71 13.56 -4.71 17.74
CA PRO A 71 13.60 -3.29 18.05
C PRO A 71 12.26 -2.59 17.80
N PHE A 72 11.23 -3.35 17.39
CA PHE A 72 9.93 -2.82 17.01
C PHE A 72 8.99 -2.66 18.20
N PHE A 73 8.30 -1.52 18.22
CA PHE A 73 7.27 -1.20 19.20
C PHE A 73 6.09 -2.19 19.12
N GLY A 74 5.70 -2.73 20.27
CA GLY A 74 4.50 -3.56 20.45
C GLY A 74 4.59 -4.98 19.85
N ALA A 75 4.98 -5.12 18.59
CA ALA A 75 5.06 -6.41 17.90
C ALA A 75 6.18 -6.47 16.85
N SER A 76 6.76 -7.65 16.69
CA SER A 76 7.79 -7.95 15.70
C SER A 76 7.27 -8.06 14.26
N ARG A 77 5.94 -8.05 14.06
CA ARG A 77 5.29 -8.21 12.76
C ARG A 77 4.62 -6.90 12.36
N PRO A 78 4.56 -6.57 11.04
CA PRO A 78 3.87 -5.38 10.57
C PRO A 78 2.41 -5.35 11.04
N GLN A 79 1.99 -4.21 11.56
CA GLN A 79 0.63 -3.95 12.02
C GLN A 79 -0.09 -3.06 11.02
N ARG A 80 -1.37 -3.32 10.75
CA ARG A 80 -2.17 -2.43 9.90
C ARG A 80 -2.44 -1.15 10.67
N GLY A 81 -1.99 -0.03 10.10
CA GLY A 81 -2.10 1.29 10.69
C GLY A 81 -2.48 2.34 9.66
N THR A 82 -2.36 3.59 10.08
CA THR A 82 -2.53 4.78 9.24
C THR A 82 -1.24 5.59 9.26
N VAL A 83 -0.95 6.33 8.20
CA VAL A 83 0.19 7.25 8.16
C VAL A 83 -0.19 8.51 7.39
N ALA A 84 0.07 9.67 8.00
CA ALA A 84 0.10 10.96 7.35
C ALA A 84 1.53 11.21 6.85
N TYR A 85 1.72 11.19 5.53
CA TYR A 85 3.03 11.20 4.90
C TYR A 85 3.07 12.12 3.67
N ASP A 86 3.99 13.08 3.65
CA ASP A 86 4.24 14.00 2.52
C ASP A 86 2.95 14.73 2.06
N GLY A 87 2.10 15.11 3.01
CA GLY A 87 0.79 15.72 2.76
C GLY A 87 -0.34 14.75 2.37
N GLY A 88 -0.05 13.46 2.19
CA GLY A 88 -1.02 12.40 1.94
C GLY A 88 -1.47 11.70 3.23
N TYR A 89 -2.64 11.05 3.17
CA TYR A 89 -3.15 10.19 4.24
C TYR A 89 -3.39 8.78 3.72
N PHE A 90 -2.74 7.79 4.33
CA PHE A 90 -2.77 6.40 3.90
C PHE A 90 -3.32 5.53 5.02
N ALA A 91 -4.33 4.73 4.71
CA ALA A 91 -4.97 3.83 5.67
C ALA A 91 -4.64 2.36 5.37
N GLN A 92 -4.74 1.51 6.39
CA GLN A 92 -4.47 0.07 6.31
C GLN A 92 -3.06 -0.25 5.79
N VAL A 93 -2.08 0.62 6.08
CA VAL A 93 -0.69 0.40 5.69
C VAL A 93 -0.05 -0.57 6.68
N PRO A 94 0.65 -1.63 6.22
CA PRO A 94 1.39 -2.52 7.10
C PRO A 94 2.67 -1.82 7.59
N LEU A 95 2.68 -1.44 8.86
CA LEU A 95 3.70 -0.59 9.47
C LEU A 95 4.42 -1.29 10.63
N LEU A 96 5.68 -0.93 10.80
CA LEU A 96 6.51 -1.20 11.97
C LEU A 96 7.05 0.15 12.46
N TYR A 97 7.35 0.25 13.75
CA TYR A 97 8.04 1.40 14.32
C TYR A 97 9.24 0.91 15.10
N GLU A 98 10.43 1.27 14.63
CA GLU A 98 11.68 1.02 15.32
C GLU A 98 11.95 2.24 16.22
N GLN A 99 11.80 2.03 17.53
CA GLN A 99 11.75 3.13 18.48
C GLN A 99 13.15 3.65 18.85
N ALA A 100 14.22 2.85 18.71
CA ALA A 100 15.56 3.30 19.11
C ALA A 100 16.16 4.34 18.16
N GLN A 101 15.85 4.25 16.86
CA GLN A 101 16.30 5.19 15.84
C GLN A 101 15.16 6.08 15.32
N ASP A 102 13.97 6.00 15.93
CA ASP A 102 12.79 6.79 15.58
C ASP A 102 12.37 6.64 14.10
N GLN A 103 12.25 5.38 13.65
CA GLN A 103 12.00 5.04 12.25
C GLN A 103 10.65 4.36 12.03
N VAL A 104 9.83 4.96 11.18
CA VAL A 104 8.61 4.33 10.67
C VAL A 104 8.95 3.53 9.42
N ILE A 105 8.56 2.25 9.44
CA ILE A 105 8.90 1.29 8.40
C ILE A 105 7.61 0.75 7.81
N LEU A 106 7.50 0.80 6.49
CA LEU A 106 6.43 0.20 5.71
C LEU A 106 6.88 -1.17 5.20
N PHE A 107 6.01 -2.17 5.28
CA PHE A 107 6.26 -3.47 4.64
C PHE A 107 5.57 -3.54 3.27
N ASP A 108 6.35 -3.53 2.19
CA ASP A 108 5.83 -3.72 0.84
C ASP A 108 5.65 -5.22 0.60
N SER A 109 4.40 -5.69 0.68
CA SER A 109 4.08 -7.12 0.47
C SER A 109 4.27 -7.59 -0.97
N VAL A 110 4.26 -6.68 -1.95
CA VAL A 110 4.44 -7.04 -3.37
C VAL A 110 5.90 -7.34 -3.64
N ARG A 111 6.80 -6.50 -3.13
CA ARG A 111 8.26 -6.66 -3.28
C ARG A 111 8.89 -7.49 -2.16
N ASN A 112 8.13 -7.75 -1.09
CA ASN A 112 8.58 -8.43 0.12
C ASN A 112 9.80 -7.74 0.76
N VAL A 113 9.77 -6.42 0.85
CA VAL A 113 10.83 -5.59 1.43
C VAL A 113 10.28 -4.63 2.47
N ASN A 114 11.12 -4.24 3.43
CA ASN A 114 10.82 -3.18 4.37
C ASN A 114 11.37 -1.87 3.83
N ILE A 115 10.54 -0.83 3.79
CA ILE A 115 10.89 0.51 3.33
C ILE A 115 10.84 1.44 4.52
N GLN A 116 11.98 2.03 4.86
CA GLN A 116 12.05 3.09 5.85
C GLN A 116 11.49 4.37 5.24
N LEU A 117 10.39 4.87 5.82
CA LEU A 117 9.82 6.15 5.43
C LEU A 117 10.78 7.28 5.83
N VAL A 118 10.78 8.35 5.04
CA VAL A 118 11.58 9.54 5.36
C VAL A 118 10.93 10.23 6.55
N SER A 119 11.54 10.15 7.74
CA SER A 119 10.93 10.67 8.98
C SER A 119 10.50 12.14 8.85
N ASP A 120 11.20 12.94 8.04
CA ASP A 120 10.83 14.34 7.79
C ASP A 120 9.46 14.57 7.18
N LYS A 121 9.00 13.59 6.42
CA LYS A 121 7.73 13.60 5.71
C LYS A 121 6.61 12.92 6.48
N VAL A 122 6.90 12.23 7.59
CA VAL A 122 5.86 11.60 8.43
C VAL A 122 5.40 12.61 9.47
N ASP A 123 4.12 12.97 9.45
CA ASP A 123 3.54 13.86 10.45
C ASP A 123 2.88 13.10 11.60
N ALA A 124 2.23 11.98 11.30
CA ALA A 124 1.61 11.11 12.28
C ALA A 124 1.43 9.69 11.75
N PHE A 125 1.36 8.71 12.64
CA PHE A 125 0.99 7.33 12.27
C PHE A 125 0.29 6.61 13.41
N THR A 126 -0.31 5.46 13.11
CA THR A 126 -0.90 4.58 14.12
C THR A 126 -0.37 3.16 14.02
N LEU A 127 -0.25 2.50 15.18
CA LEU A 127 0.02 1.07 15.31
C LEU A 127 -0.98 0.47 16.29
N GLY A 128 -1.94 -0.29 15.78
CA GLY A 128 -3.06 -0.77 16.59
C GLY A 128 -3.85 0.40 17.18
N THR A 129 -3.90 0.48 18.52
CA THR A 129 -4.58 1.56 19.26
C THR A 129 -3.68 2.76 19.57
N HIS A 130 -2.40 2.67 19.26
CA HIS A 130 -1.42 3.71 19.57
C HIS A 130 -1.35 4.72 18.44
N GLN A 131 -1.34 6.01 18.79
CA GLN A 131 -1.17 7.12 17.85
C GLN A 131 0.13 7.85 18.17
N PHE A 132 0.92 8.09 17.13
CA PHE A 132 2.20 8.80 17.22
C PHE A 132 2.14 10.07 16.40
N LEU A 133 2.62 11.17 16.97
CA LEU A 133 2.75 12.47 16.32
C LEU A 133 4.21 12.89 16.25
N ARG A 134 4.63 13.42 15.11
CA ARG A 134 5.96 14.00 15.00
C ARG A 134 5.95 15.41 15.54
N LEU A 135 6.65 15.61 16.66
CA LEU A 135 6.91 16.96 17.16
C LEU A 135 8.18 17.49 16.55
N ARG A 136 8.16 18.78 16.21
CA ARG A 136 9.31 19.55 15.75
C ARG A 136 9.50 20.71 16.73
N PRO A 137 10.73 21.12 17.05
CA PRO A 137 11.00 22.24 17.93
C PRO A 137 10.23 23.46 17.42
N ASP A 138 9.37 24.00 18.27
CA ASP A 138 8.89 25.36 18.09
C ASP A 138 9.87 26.33 18.77
N SER A 139 9.76 27.61 18.45
CA SER A 139 10.62 28.65 19.02
C SER A 139 10.43 28.87 20.53
N THR A 140 9.55 28.10 21.20
CA THR A 140 9.12 28.31 22.59
C THR A 140 9.26 27.08 23.49
N ALA A 141 9.55 25.89 22.95
CA ALA A 141 9.61 24.62 23.68
C ALA A 141 10.90 23.83 23.39
N ALA A 142 11.55 23.37 24.44
CA ALA A 142 12.82 22.63 24.41
C ALA A 142 12.65 21.11 24.14
N LEU A 143 11.58 20.69 23.48
CA LEU A 143 11.37 19.27 23.18
C LEU A 143 12.20 18.86 21.95
N PRO A 144 12.91 17.72 22.01
CA PRO A 144 13.62 17.21 20.84
C PRO A 144 12.63 16.85 19.73
N THR A 145 13.07 16.98 18.48
CA THR A 145 12.32 16.44 17.34
C THR A 145 12.19 14.92 17.50
N GLY A 146 11.00 14.38 17.29
CA GLY A 146 10.80 12.93 17.27
C GLY A 146 9.33 12.53 17.22
N PHE A 147 9.05 11.23 17.20
CA PHE A 147 7.70 10.70 17.35
C PHE A 147 7.31 10.51 18.82
N TYR A 148 6.15 11.07 19.17
CA TYR A 148 5.58 11.01 20.51
C TYR A 148 4.25 10.28 20.46
N GLU A 149 4.06 9.33 21.37
CA GLU A 149 2.79 8.64 21.55
C GLU A 149 1.78 9.56 22.26
N LEU A 150 0.56 9.65 21.72
CA LEU A 150 -0.56 10.32 22.35
C LEU A 150 -1.28 9.37 23.33
N LEU A 151 -1.09 9.63 24.62
CA LEU A 151 -1.68 8.82 25.69
C LEU A 151 -3.05 9.33 26.12
N VAL A 152 -3.25 10.66 26.08
CA VAL A 152 -4.52 11.31 26.42
C VAL A 152 -4.76 12.47 25.45
N ASP A 153 -5.92 12.46 24.81
CA ASP A 153 -6.41 13.57 23.98
C ASP A 153 -7.62 14.22 24.65
N GLY A 154 -7.49 15.49 25.02
CA GLY A 154 -8.48 16.22 25.80
C GLY A 154 -8.11 17.70 25.93
N PRO A 155 -8.66 18.42 26.94
CA PRO A 155 -8.33 19.83 27.19
C PRO A 155 -6.83 20.09 27.39
N ALA A 156 -6.11 19.06 27.83
CA ALA A 156 -4.67 18.96 27.77
C ALA A 156 -4.29 17.64 27.07
N ARG A 157 -3.20 17.66 26.30
CA ARG A 157 -2.65 16.46 25.65
C ARG A 157 -1.48 15.92 26.46
N LEU A 158 -1.50 14.60 26.72
CA LEU A 158 -0.36 13.90 27.33
C LEU A 158 0.38 13.13 26.25
N LEU A 159 1.66 13.46 26.07
CA LEU A 159 2.54 12.89 25.07
C LEU A 159 3.72 12.19 25.75
N ALA A 160 4.09 11.00 25.27
CA ALA A 160 5.24 10.25 25.76
C ALA A 160 6.22 9.95 24.62
N MET A 161 7.51 10.14 24.88
CA MET A 161 8.57 9.65 23.99
C MET A 161 9.12 8.36 24.58
N GLY A 162 9.05 7.28 23.81
CA GLY A 162 9.54 5.99 24.26
C GLY A 162 11.07 5.93 24.18
N THR A 163 11.74 5.56 25.28
CA THR A 163 13.16 5.20 25.27
C THR A 163 13.29 3.68 25.29
N VAL A 164 13.95 3.10 24.29
CA VAL A 164 14.30 1.66 24.32
C VAL A 164 15.56 1.49 25.17
N VAL A 165 15.47 0.73 26.26
CA VAL A 165 16.64 0.35 27.08
C VAL A 165 17.12 -1.02 26.59
N PHE A 166 18.25 -1.07 25.89
CA PHE A 166 18.90 -2.34 25.55
C PHE A 166 19.68 -2.85 26.76
N LEU A 167 19.17 -3.86 27.44
CA LEU A 167 19.92 -4.56 28.47
C LEU A 167 20.92 -5.50 27.77
N LEU A 168 22.19 -5.10 27.75
CA LEU A 168 23.22 -5.89 27.11
C LEU A 168 23.57 -7.08 28.02
N ALA A 169 23.37 -8.30 27.51
CA ALA A 169 23.70 -9.53 28.20
C ALA A 169 25.22 -9.75 28.21
N TYR A 170 25.94 -9.12 29.15
CA TYR A 170 27.36 -9.44 29.41
C TYR A 170 27.70 -9.66 30.89
N ALA A 171 26.73 -10.11 31.69
CA ALA A 171 26.96 -10.39 33.11
C ALA A 171 27.01 -11.89 33.47
N THR A 172 27.35 -12.79 32.53
CA THR A 172 27.39 -14.24 32.84
C THR A 172 28.45 -15.04 32.08
N ALA A 173 29.60 -14.44 31.77
CA ALA A 173 30.73 -15.16 31.20
C ALA A 173 32.09 -14.85 31.86
N PHE A 174 32.12 -14.12 32.98
CA PHE A 174 33.36 -13.71 33.66
C PHE A 174 33.51 -14.25 35.09
N MET A 175 32.86 -15.36 35.42
CA MET A 175 32.98 -16.02 36.73
C MET A 175 33.29 -17.52 36.68
N GLU A 176 33.69 -18.05 35.51
CA GLU A 176 34.21 -19.42 35.41
C GLU A 176 35.44 -19.47 34.49
N THR A 177 36.61 -19.10 35.02
CA THR A 177 37.86 -19.81 34.73
C THR A 177 38.90 -19.52 35.80
#